data_AF-A0A9X8VMB5-F1
#
_entry.id   AF-A0A9X8VMB5-F1
#
_cell.length_a   1.000
_cell.length_b   1.000
_cell.length_c   1.000
_cell.angle_alpha   90.00
_cell.angle_beta   90.00
_cell.angle_gamma   90.00
#
_symmetry.space_group_name_H-M   'P 1'
#
loop_
_entity.id
_entity.type
_entity.pdbx_description
1 polymer ?
#
loop_
_entity_poly.entity_id
_entity_poly.type
_entity_poly.pdbx_seq_one_letter_code
_entity_poly.pdbx_strand_id
1 'polypeptide(L)'
;MQSTKKAIEITESSLAAATTGYDAVDDLLHYHERGNGIQINGKDSFSNEQAGLFITRENQTWNGYKVFGQPVKLTFSFPDYKFSSTNVA
;
A
#
# COMPACT_ATOMS: atom_id res chain seq x y z
N MET A 1 23.85 -10.21 2.94
CA MET A 1 23.69 -11.16 1.83
C MET A 1 22.72 -10.55 0.83
N GLN A 2 23.21 -10.04 -0.30
CA GLN A 2 22.34 -9.55 -1.38
C GLN A 2 21.66 -10.77 -2.03
N SER A 3 20.33 -10.77 -2.05
CA SER A 3 19.52 -11.81 -2.66
C SER A 3 19.68 -11.76 -4.18
N THR A 4 20.36 -12.74 -4.77
CA THR A 4 20.55 -12.91 -6.22
C THR A 4 19.32 -13.50 -6.92
N LYS A 5 18.10 -13.22 -6.43
CA LYS A 5 16.90 -13.58 -7.18
C LYS A 5 16.81 -12.66 -8.39
N LYS A 6 16.96 -13.24 -9.59
CA LYS A 6 16.66 -12.57 -10.85
C LYS A 6 15.21 -12.09 -10.75
N ALA A 7 15.02 -10.79 -10.61
CA ALA A 7 13.70 -10.19 -10.56
C ALA A 7 12.93 -10.55 -11.84
N ILE A 8 11.76 -11.15 -11.68
CA ILE A 8 10.80 -11.25 -12.78
C ILE A 8 10.20 -9.85 -12.90
N GLU A 9 10.49 -9.17 -14.01
CA GLU A 9 9.99 -7.85 -14.31
C GLU A 9 8.68 -7.97 -15.09
N ILE A 10 7.58 -7.56 -14.45
CA ILE A 10 6.27 -7.47 -15.09
C ILE A 10 6.09 -6.02 -15.53
N THR A 11 6.07 -5.82 -16.86
CA THR A 11 5.95 -4.50 -17.50
C THR A 11 4.54 -4.21 -18.02
N GLU A 12 3.66 -5.21 -18.13
CA GLU A 12 2.32 -5.07 -18.71
C GLU A 12 1.26 -5.90 -17.97
N SER A 13 0.00 -5.48 -18.08
CA SER A 13 -1.19 -6.22 -17.62
C SER A 13 -1.55 -7.32 -18.64
N SER A 14 -1.72 -8.56 -18.17
CA SER A 14 -2.03 -9.74 -18.99
C SER A 14 -3.42 -9.72 -19.63
N LEU A 15 -4.34 -8.82 -19.25
CA LEU A 15 -5.73 -8.84 -19.73
C LEU A 15 -5.92 -8.65 -21.25
N ALA A 16 -4.86 -8.36 -22.00
CA ALA A 16 -4.96 -7.99 -23.41
C ALA A 16 -4.76 -9.13 -24.42
N ALA A 17 -4.52 -10.39 -24.00
CA ALA A 17 -4.03 -11.45 -24.92
C ALA A 17 -4.77 -12.81 -24.87
N ALA A 18 -5.95 -12.92 -24.27
CA ALA A 18 -6.65 -14.20 -24.20
C ALA A 18 -7.12 -14.72 -25.59
N THR A 19 -6.67 -15.92 -25.98
CA THR A 19 -7.05 -16.58 -27.24
C THR A 19 -8.21 -17.56 -27.03
N THR A 20 -8.37 -18.09 -25.83
CA THR A 20 -9.43 -19.01 -25.41
C THR A 20 -10.11 -18.56 -24.12
N GLY A 21 -11.26 -19.16 -23.79
CA GLY A 21 -11.94 -18.90 -22.51
C GLY A 21 -11.14 -19.34 -21.28
N TYR A 22 -10.27 -20.34 -21.43
CA TYR A 22 -9.34 -20.74 -20.36
C TYR A 22 -8.28 -19.66 -20.14
N ASP A 23 -7.68 -19.13 -21.22
CA ASP A 23 -6.69 -18.06 -21.14
C ASP A 23 -7.28 -16.81 -20.47
N ALA A 24 -8.54 -16.47 -20.77
CA ALA A 24 -9.21 -15.33 -20.15
C ALA A 24 -9.38 -15.49 -18.63
N VAL A 25 -9.63 -16.71 -18.15
CA VAL A 25 -9.70 -17.01 -16.71
C VAL A 25 -8.31 -16.94 -16.09
N ASP A 26 -7.31 -17.51 -16.77
CA ASP A 26 -5.92 -17.50 -16.31
C ASP A 26 -5.38 -16.07 -16.20
N ASP A 27 -5.58 -15.24 -17.21
CA ASP A 27 -5.20 -13.81 -17.23
C ASP A 27 -5.83 -13.05 -16.07
N LEU A 28 -7.12 -13.31 -15.79
CA LEU A 28 -7.83 -12.67 -14.68
C LEU A 28 -7.34 -13.13 -13.32
N LEU A 29 -7.04 -14.43 -13.15
CA LEU A 29 -6.55 -14.98 -11.88
C LEU A 29 -5.15 -14.48 -11.53
N HIS A 30 -4.31 -14.25 -12.54
CA HIS A 30 -2.96 -13.69 -12.38
C HIS A 30 -2.94 -12.16 -12.51
N TYR A 31 -4.10 -11.51 -12.57
CA TYR A 31 -4.16 -10.06 -12.64
C TYR A 31 -3.77 -9.42 -11.30
N HIS A 32 -2.82 -8.48 -11.35
CA HIS A 32 -2.25 -7.81 -10.18
C HIS A 32 -1.55 -8.74 -9.18
N GLU A 33 -0.86 -9.77 -9.67
CA GLU A 33 0.15 -10.45 -8.87
C GLU A 33 1.11 -9.44 -8.22
N ARG A 34 1.45 -9.69 -6.96
CA ARG A 34 2.26 -8.77 -6.16
C ARG A 34 2.99 -9.49 -5.04
N GLY A 35 4.08 -8.89 -4.55
CA GLY A 35 4.90 -9.50 -3.52
C GLY A 35 5.86 -10.55 -4.08
N ASN A 36 6.25 -11.53 -3.25
CA ASN A 36 7.13 -12.64 -3.64
C ASN A 36 8.49 -12.24 -4.27
N GLY A 37 8.89 -10.97 -4.13
CA GLY A 37 10.15 -10.44 -4.68
C GLY A 37 10.11 -10.17 -6.19
N ILE A 38 8.93 -10.13 -6.82
CA ILE A 38 8.80 -9.70 -8.22
C ILE A 38 9.02 -8.18 -8.34
N GLN A 39 9.37 -7.72 -9.54
CA GLN A 39 9.43 -6.30 -9.86
C GLN A 39 8.27 -5.93 -10.76
N ILE A 40 7.65 -4.78 -10.50
CA ILE A 40 6.64 -4.19 -11.40
C ILE A 40 7.11 -2.78 -11.70
N ASN A 41 7.20 -2.43 -12.99
CA ASN A 41 7.69 -1.11 -13.44
C ASN A 41 9.08 -0.74 -12.87
N GLY A 42 10.01 -1.71 -12.83
CA GLY A 42 11.35 -1.51 -12.28
C GLY A 42 11.40 -1.15 -10.79
N LYS A 43 10.34 -1.45 -10.02
CA LYS A 43 10.24 -1.25 -8.57
C LYS A 43 9.89 -2.55 -7.86
N ASP A 44 10.33 -2.66 -6.61
CA ASP A 44 9.94 -3.75 -5.72
C ASP A 44 8.41 -3.84 -5.63
N SER A 45 7.85 -5.00 -5.98
CA SER A 45 6.43 -5.27 -5.80
C SER A 45 6.19 -5.72 -4.36
N PHE A 46 5.51 -4.88 -3.58
CA PHE A 46 5.13 -5.22 -2.21
C PHE A 46 3.83 -6.03 -2.17
N SER A 47 3.79 -7.07 -1.35
CA SER A 47 2.55 -7.75 -0.97
C SER A 47 1.59 -6.77 -0.27
N ASN A 48 0.33 -7.18 -0.08
CA ASN A 48 -0.64 -6.37 0.66
C ASN A 48 -0.16 -6.07 2.09
N GLU A 49 0.35 -7.08 2.79
CA GLU A 49 0.88 -6.94 4.16
C GLU A 49 2.13 -6.06 4.20
N GLN A 50 3.11 -6.29 3.31
CA GLN A 50 4.33 -5.47 3.23
C GLN A 50 4.00 -3.99 2.98
N ALA A 51 3.05 -3.72 2.08
CA ALA A 51 2.57 -2.37 1.84
C ALA A 51 1.88 -1.78 3.07
N GLY A 52 1.03 -2.54 3.76
CA GLY A 52 0.39 -2.13 5.01
C GLY A 52 1.42 -1.73 6.08
N LEU A 53 2.44 -2.55 6.30
CA LEU A 53 3.55 -2.26 7.23
C LEU A 53 4.34 -1.01 6.83
N PHE A 54 4.54 -0.79 5.53
CA PHE A 54 5.31 0.36 5.05
C PHE A 54 4.51 1.67 5.09
N ILE A 55 3.19 1.59 4.92
CA ILE A 55 2.26 2.70 5.17
C ILE A 55 2.29 3.07 6.65
N THR A 56 2.31 2.09 7.55
CA THR A 56 2.35 2.30 9.01
C THR A 56 3.76 2.40 9.59
N ARG A 57 4.79 2.64 8.77
CA ARG A 57 6.21 2.65 9.18
C ARG A 57 6.55 3.60 10.33
N GLU A 58 5.77 4.67 10.51
CA GLU A 58 5.96 5.62 11.62
C GLU A 58 5.56 5.00 12.97
N ASN A 59 4.84 3.88 12.94
CA ASN A 59 4.34 3.14 14.10
C ASN A 59 3.54 3.99 15.09
N GLN A 60 2.93 5.10 14.63
CA GLN A 60 2.10 5.97 15.45
C GLN A 60 0.63 5.55 15.34
N THR A 61 -0.03 5.40 16.49
CA THR A 61 -1.47 5.17 16.55
C THR A 61 -2.08 6.01 17.67
N TRP A 62 -3.40 6.17 17.65
CA TRP A 62 -4.15 6.82 18.73
C TRP A 62 -4.06 6.07 20.08
N ASN A 63 -3.72 4.77 20.05
CA ASN A 63 -3.50 3.96 21.25
C ASN A 63 -2.04 4.02 21.75
N GLY A 64 -1.15 4.75 21.06
CA GLY A 64 0.25 4.92 21.41
C GLY A 64 1.22 4.34 20.37
N TYR A 65 2.51 4.68 20.54
CA TYR A 65 3.59 4.21 19.67
C TYR A 65 3.71 2.68 19.72
N LYS A 66 3.72 2.04 18.54
CA LYS A 66 3.80 0.58 18.34
C LYS A 66 2.66 -0.24 18.94
N VAL A 67 1.49 0.35 19.19
CA VAL A 67 0.29 -0.38 19.66
C VAL A 67 -0.62 -0.72 18.49
N PHE A 68 -0.67 -2.00 18.09
CA PHE A 68 -1.45 -2.49 16.94
C PHE A 68 -2.56 -3.47 17.36
N GLY A 69 -3.58 -3.63 16.50
CA GLY A 69 -4.66 -4.61 16.68
C GLY A 69 -5.67 -4.28 17.78
N GLN A 70 -5.66 -3.05 18.32
CA GLN A 70 -6.56 -2.60 19.38
C GLN A 70 -7.66 -1.67 18.85
N PRO A 71 -8.91 -1.79 19.33
CA PRO A 71 -9.98 -0.86 18.98
C PRO A 71 -9.69 0.55 19.51
N VAL A 72 -10.34 1.56 18.95
CA VAL A 72 -10.22 2.95 19.40
C VAL A 72 -11.55 3.68 19.27
N LYS A 73 -11.85 4.60 20.18
CA LYS A 73 -12.98 5.54 20.08
C LYS A 73 -12.41 6.94 19.95
N LEU A 74 -12.74 7.61 18.84
CA LEU A 74 -12.25 8.94 18.51
C LEU A 74 -13.41 9.92 18.39
N THR A 75 -13.11 11.18 18.66
CA THR A 75 -14.00 12.30 18.33
C THR A 75 -13.36 13.12 17.22
N PHE A 76 -14.16 13.87 16.49
CA PHE A 76 -13.69 14.87 15.54
C PHE A 76 -14.50 16.15 15.75
N SER A 77 -13.91 17.29 15.43
CA SER A 77 -14.57 18.59 15.52
C SER A 77 -14.19 19.46 14.33
N PHE A 78 -15.03 20.45 14.04
CA PHE A 78 -14.71 21.55 13.13
C PHE A 78 -14.53 22.79 13.98
N PRO A 79 -13.30 23.16 14.34
CA PRO A 79 -13.09 24.29 15.23
C PRO A 79 -13.48 25.59 14.53
N ASP A 80 -14.24 26.43 15.23
CA ASP A 80 -14.51 27.81 14.81
C ASP A 80 -13.36 28.71 15.30
N TYR A 81 -12.23 28.66 14.59
CA TYR A 81 -11.09 29.52 14.89
C TYR A 81 -11.41 30.96 14.46
N LYS A 82 -11.77 31.81 15.43
CA LYS A 82 -11.68 33.25 15.23
C LYS A 82 -10.20 33.62 15.13
N PHE A 83 -9.72 33.92 13.93
CA PHE A 83 -8.44 34.60 13.76
C PHE A 83 -8.57 36.01 14.37
N SER A 84 -8.23 36.18 15.65
CA SER A 84 -8.09 37.52 16.21
C SER A 84 -6.84 38.16 15.62
N SER A 85 -7.03 39.19 14.81
CA SER A 85 -5.99 40.06 14.29
C SER A 85 -5.40 40.93 15.40
N THR A 86 -4.60 40.35 16.30
CA THR A 86 -3.68 41.12 17.16
C THR A 86 -2.64 40.19 17.78
N ASN A 87 -1.60 39.87 17.02
CA ASN A 87 -0.27 39.75 17.59
C ASN A 87 0.34 41.16 17.54
N VAL A 88 0.04 42.00 18.53
CA VAL A 88 0.82 43.21 18.77
C VAL A 88 1.69 42.90 19.97
N ALA A 89 2.94 42.55 19.69
CA ALA A 89 4.03 42.57 20.66
C ALA A 89 4.50 44.01 20.85
#